data_AF-A0A845X7A0-F1
#
_entry.id   AF-A0A845X7A0-F1
#
_cell.length_a   1.000
_cell.length_b   1.000
_cell.length_c   1.000
_cell.angle_alpha   90.00
_cell.angle_beta   90.00
_cell.angle_gamma   90.00
#
_symmetry.space_group_name_H-M   'P 1'
#
loop_
_entity.id
_entity.type
_entity.pdbx_description
1 polymer ?
#
loop_
_entity_poly.entity_id
_entity_poly.type
_entity_poly.pdbx_seq_one_letter_code
_entity_poly.pdbx_strand_id
1 'polypeptide(L)'
;MTVIKHVQLLGYSFLTWLTFYLIGLPDYYQGWYLWAKVVICILVTLIYIPTTSWTLQRYWTDGKHLTNSLWLALYLTLPLFTYDYFLLAVYKGLGIAFVIPYWYLTFFYFSFWLQFPLIGWWLEREDNSVAIASAE
;
A
#
# COMPACT_ATOMS: atom_id res chain seq x y z
N MET A 1 -17.92 2.76 5.40
CA MET A 1 -17.41 1.38 5.35
C MET A 1 -18.10 0.53 6.42
N THR A 2 -18.29 -0.76 6.16
CA THR A 2 -18.80 -1.72 7.16
C THR A 2 -17.64 -2.35 7.93
N VAL A 3 -17.91 -2.90 9.11
CA VAL A 3 -16.90 -3.62 9.93
C VAL A 3 -16.21 -4.74 9.13
N ILE A 4 -16.97 -5.48 8.33
CA ILE A 4 -16.46 -6.56 7.48
C ILE A 4 -15.37 -6.04 6.53
N LYS A 5 -15.58 -4.85 5.93
CA LYS A 5 -14.62 -4.25 5.00
C LYS A 5 -13.31 -3.87 5.70
N HIS A 6 -13.38 -3.40 6.95
CA HIS A 6 -12.18 -3.11 7.75
C HIS A 6 -11.38 -4.40 8.06
N VAL A 7 -12.06 -5.47 8.46
CA VAL A 7 -11.41 -6.77 8.73
C VAL A 7 -10.73 -7.33 7.48
N GLN A 8 -11.41 -7.26 6.34
CA GLN A 8 -10.86 -7.69 5.06
C GLN A 8 -9.65 -6.85 4.62
N LEU A 9 -9.65 -5.53 4.84
CA LEU A 9 -8.48 -4.68 4.58
C LEU A 9 -7.30 -5.02 5.51
N LEU A 10 -7.57 -5.30 6.79
CA LEU A 10 -6.53 -5.78 7.71
C LEU A 10 -5.93 -7.12 7.22
N GLY A 11 -6.78 -8.05 6.79
CA GLY A 11 -6.34 -9.31 6.19
C GLY A 11 -5.47 -9.09 4.95
N TYR A 12 -5.88 -8.18 4.05
CA TYR A 12 -5.08 -7.81 2.89
C TYR A 12 -3.72 -7.24 3.29
N SER A 13 -3.69 -6.30 4.25
CA SER A 13 -2.45 -5.70 4.74
C SER A 13 -1.49 -6.72 5.34
N PHE A 14 -2.01 -7.68 6.11
CA PHE A 14 -1.23 -8.76 6.69
C PHE A 14 -0.65 -9.69 5.61
N LEU A 15 -1.46 -10.09 4.63
CA LEU A 15 -1.00 -10.94 3.53
C LEU A 15 0.06 -10.24 2.67
N THR A 16 -0.12 -8.94 2.41
CA THR A 16 0.88 -8.12 1.71
C THR A 16 2.19 -8.08 2.49
N TRP A 17 2.14 -7.75 3.78
CA TRP A 17 3.34 -7.73 4.64
C TRP A 17 4.02 -9.09 4.67
N LEU A 18 3.26 -10.18 4.88
CA LEU A 18 3.79 -11.54 4.94
C LEU A 18 4.48 -11.93 3.62
N THR A 19 3.89 -11.56 2.48
CA THR A 19 4.48 -11.82 1.16
C THR A 19 5.83 -11.13 1.02
N PHE A 20 5.94 -9.84 1.35
CA PHE A 20 7.21 -9.12 1.30
C PHE A 20 8.22 -9.64 2.32
N TYR A 21 7.77 -10.00 3.53
CA TYR A 21 8.62 -10.61 4.53
C TYR A 21 9.26 -11.91 4.02
N LEU A 22 8.46 -12.81 3.44
CA LEU A 22 8.94 -14.09 2.91
C LEU A 22 9.90 -13.91 1.73
N ILE A 23 9.60 -13.00 0.80
CA ILE A 23 10.49 -12.72 -0.34
C ILE A 23 11.83 -12.12 0.14
N GLY A 24 11.81 -11.34 1.21
CA GLY A 24 13.01 -10.72 1.75
C GLY A 24 13.90 -11.65 2.56
N LEU A 25 13.49 -12.89 2.87
CA LEU A 25 14.31 -13.81 3.65
C LEU A 25 15.68 -14.10 3.00
N PRO A 26 16.73 -14.40 3.79
CA PRO A 26 16.72 -14.58 5.25
C PRO A 26 16.95 -13.30 6.07
N ASP A 27 17.39 -12.21 5.45
CA ASP A 27 17.83 -10.98 6.12
C ASP A 27 16.99 -9.75 5.75
N TYR A 28 15.75 -10.01 5.36
CA TYR A 28 14.73 -9.04 4.97
C TYR A 28 15.24 -8.02 3.94
N TYR A 29 15.78 -8.53 2.82
CA TYR A 29 16.40 -7.81 1.70
C TYR A 29 17.76 -7.16 2.00
N GLN A 30 18.31 -7.24 3.21
CA GLN A 30 19.55 -6.53 3.52
C GLN A 30 20.72 -6.94 2.61
N GLY A 31 20.84 -8.22 2.28
CA GLY A 31 21.88 -8.78 1.41
C GLY A 31 21.69 -8.49 -0.08
N TRP A 32 20.59 -7.85 -0.48
CA TRP A 32 20.37 -7.48 -1.88
C TRP A 32 21.25 -6.28 -2.27
N TYR A 33 21.75 -6.30 -3.50
CA TYR A 33 22.42 -5.15 -4.10
C TYR A 33 21.52 -3.91 -4.10
N LEU A 34 22.11 -2.72 -3.96
CA LEU A 34 21.37 -1.45 -3.95
C LEU A 34 20.50 -1.28 -5.21
N TRP A 35 21.02 -1.60 -6.39
CA TRP A 35 20.26 -1.49 -7.64
C TRP A 35 19.04 -2.41 -7.65
N ALA A 36 19.14 -3.61 -7.05
CA ALA A 36 18.02 -4.54 -6.97
C ALA A 36 16.91 -4.01 -6.05
N LYS A 37 17.29 -3.38 -4.93
CA LYS A 37 16.36 -2.66 -4.03
C LYS A 37 15.64 -1.51 -4.75
N VAL A 38 16.36 -0.76 -5.59
CA VAL A 38 15.75 0.31 -6.40
C VAL A 38 14.77 -0.26 -7.44
N VAL A 39 15.18 -1.31 -8.16
CA VAL A 39 14.34 -1.96 -9.17
C VAL A 39 13.06 -2.51 -8.55
N ILE A 40 13.13 -3.19 -7.40
CA ILE A 40 11.92 -3.70 -6.75
C ILE A 40 11.00 -2.58 -6.28
N CYS A 41 11.55 -1.45 -5.78
CA CYS A 41 10.74 -0.28 -5.43
C CYS A 41 9.94 0.24 -6.63
N ILE A 42 10.57 0.35 -7.79
CA ILE A 42 9.93 0.78 -9.04
C ILE A 42 8.87 -0.22 -9.48
N LEU A 43 9.22 -1.52 -9.55
CA LEU A 43 8.31 -2.56 -10.02
C LEU A 43 7.04 -2.65 -9.14
N VAL A 44 7.22 -2.66 -7.82
CA VAL A 44 6.10 -2.70 -6.88
C VAL A 44 5.24 -1.44 -7.02
N THR A 45 5.85 -0.25 -7.14
CA THR A 45 5.10 1.00 -7.38
C THR A 45 4.25 0.89 -8.65
N LEU A 46 4.82 0.41 -9.75
CA LEU A 46 4.10 0.23 -11.02
C LEU A 46 2.98 -0.81 -10.92
N ILE A 47 3.18 -1.91 -10.18
CA ILE A 47 2.14 -2.93 -9.95
C ILE A 47 0.99 -2.35 -9.13
N TYR A 48 1.29 -1.55 -8.11
CA TYR A 48 0.27 -0.95 -7.26
C TYR A 48 -0.64 0.05 -7.99
N ILE A 49 -0.25 0.58 -9.15
CA ILE A 49 -1.12 1.47 -9.94
C ILE A 49 -2.40 0.72 -10.40
N PRO A 50 -2.32 -0.31 -11.28
CA PRO A 50 -3.50 -1.04 -11.72
C PRO A 50 -4.16 -1.82 -10.57
N THR A 51 -3.39 -2.33 -9.60
CA THR A 51 -3.96 -3.02 -8.44
C THR A 51 -4.84 -2.10 -7.61
N THR A 52 -4.43 -0.84 -7.39
CA THR A 52 -5.25 0.13 -6.65
C THR A 52 -6.52 0.45 -7.42
N SER A 53 -6.42 0.74 -8.72
CA SER A 53 -7.60 1.04 -9.54
C SER A 53 -8.60 -0.12 -9.54
N TRP A 54 -8.11 -1.34 -9.77
CA TRP A 54 -8.93 -2.55 -9.74
C TRP A 54 -9.57 -2.79 -8.37
N THR A 55 -8.81 -2.59 -7.29
CA THR A 55 -9.33 -2.77 -5.92
C THR A 55 -10.42 -1.76 -5.63
N LEU A 56 -10.23 -0.48 -5.96
CA LEU A 56 -11.22 0.57 -5.74
C LEU A 56 -12.53 0.29 -6.48
N GLN A 57 -12.45 -0.07 -7.76
CA GLN A 57 -13.62 -0.37 -8.60
C GLN A 57 -14.34 -1.66 -8.21
N ARG A 58 -13.61 -2.70 -7.79
CA ARG A 58 -14.20 -4.02 -7.52
C ARG A 58 -14.74 -4.15 -6.11
N TYR A 59 -14.06 -3.52 -5.15
CA TYR A 59 -14.29 -3.76 -3.74
C TYR A 59 -15.25 -2.75 -3.11
N TRP A 60 -15.38 -1.56 -3.69
CA TRP A 60 -16.36 -0.54 -3.32
C TRP A 60 -17.21 -0.17 -4.52
N THR A 61 -18.51 0.03 -4.29
CA THR A 61 -19.49 0.41 -5.31
C THR A 61 -20.25 1.68 -4.93
N ASP A 62 -19.71 2.45 -3.98
CA ASP A 62 -20.34 3.66 -3.44
C ASP A 62 -19.92 4.95 -4.18
N GLY A 63 -19.06 4.84 -5.21
CA GLY A 63 -18.55 5.94 -6.01
C GLY A 63 -17.56 6.86 -5.27
N LYS A 64 -17.23 6.57 -4.01
CA LYS A 64 -16.37 7.43 -3.17
C LYS A 64 -14.90 7.04 -3.27
N HIS A 65 -14.38 6.97 -4.49
CA HIS A 65 -13.03 6.41 -4.77
C HIS A 65 -11.92 7.13 -4.00
N LEU A 66 -11.96 8.45 -3.87
CA LEU A 66 -10.96 9.19 -3.11
C LEU A 66 -10.98 8.81 -1.62
N THR A 67 -12.16 8.78 -1.01
CA THR A 67 -12.28 8.40 0.42
C THR A 67 -11.84 6.96 0.64
N ASN A 68 -12.23 6.04 -0.25
CA ASN A 68 -11.86 4.63 -0.16
C ASN A 68 -10.34 4.43 -0.37
N SER A 69 -9.71 5.22 -1.23
CA SER A 69 -8.27 5.17 -1.45
C SER A 69 -7.46 5.65 -0.24
N LEU A 70 -7.96 6.63 0.52
CA LEU A 70 -7.36 7.05 1.79
C LEU A 70 -7.46 5.94 2.84
N TRP A 71 -8.60 5.24 2.91
CA TRP A 71 -8.72 4.06 3.77
C TRP A 71 -7.77 2.96 3.33
N LEU A 72 -7.63 2.70 2.03
CA LEU A 72 -6.68 1.72 1.52
C LEU A 72 -5.24 2.10 1.91
N ALA A 73 -4.85 3.37 1.78
CA ALA A 73 -3.52 3.85 2.18
C ALA A 73 -3.27 3.66 3.68
N LEU A 74 -4.25 4.03 4.51
CA LEU A 74 -4.16 3.86 5.97
C LEU A 74 -4.02 2.38 6.35
N TYR A 75 -4.89 1.52 5.84
CA TYR A 75 -4.90 0.10 6.18
C TYR A 75 -3.72 -0.67 5.58
N LEU A 76 -3.10 -0.17 4.51
CA LEU A 76 -1.90 -0.82 3.99
C LEU A 76 -0.63 -0.35 4.70
N THR A 77 -0.54 0.93 5.08
CA THR A 77 0.69 1.49 5.66
C THR A 77 0.79 1.29 7.17
N LEU A 78 -0.29 1.53 7.93
CA LEU A 78 -0.24 1.49 9.39
C LEU A 78 -0.02 0.07 9.94
N PRO A 79 -0.76 -0.97 9.52
CA PRO A 79 -0.48 -2.35 9.94
C PRO A 79 0.91 -2.82 9.47
N LEU A 80 1.31 -2.51 8.25
CA LEU A 80 2.59 -2.91 7.68
C LEU A 80 3.76 -2.31 8.48
N PHE A 81 3.71 -1.01 8.79
CA PHE A 81 4.66 -0.36 9.70
C PHE A 81 4.65 -1.01 11.09
N THR A 82 3.46 -1.35 11.62
CA THR A 82 3.34 -1.98 12.94
C THR A 82 4.04 -3.34 12.98
N TYR A 83 3.85 -4.17 11.95
CA TYR A 83 4.51 -5.46 11.84
C TYR A 83 6.03 -5.31 11.70
N ASP A 84 6.48 -4.37 10.87
CA ASP A 84 7.91 -4.07 10.72
C ASP A 84 8.52 -3.52 12.01
N TYR A 85 7.79 -2.71 12.77
CA TYR A 85 8.23 -2.24 14.07
C TYR A 85 8.44 -3.42 15.04
N PHE A 86 7.48 -4.33 15.16
CA PHE A 86 7.66 -5.50 16.03
C PHE A 86 8.81 -6.41 15.56
N LEU A 87 8.96 -6.60 14.25
CA LEU A 87 10.01 -7.47 13.71
C LEU A 87 11.40 -6.84 13.80
N LEU A 88 11.55 -5.58 13.38
CA LEU A 88 12.85 -4.92 13.22
C LEU A 88 13.22 -4.10 14.45
N ALA A 89 12.29 -3.29 14.97
CA ALA A 89 12.59 -2.44 16.11
C ALA A 89 12.72 -3.27 17.40
N VAL A 90 11.76 -4.18 17.64
CA VAL A 90 11.71 -4.99 18.87
C VAL A 90 12.51 -6.27 18.74
N TYR A 91 12.15 -7.17 17.81
CA TYR A 91 12.79 -8.50 17.72
C TYR A 91 14.25 -8.46 17.25
N LYS A 92 14.59 -7.60 16.28
CA LYS A 92 16.00 -7.39 15.85
C LYS A 92 16.74 -6.34 16.67
N GLY A 93 16.07 -5.66 17.61
CA GLY A 93 16.69 -4.69 18.51
C GLY A 93 17.17 -3.39 17.86
N LEU A 94 16.68 -3.04 16.67
CA LEU A 94 17.12 -1.83 15.95
C LEU A 94 16.46 -0.55 16.48
N GLY A 95 15.40 -0.65 17.29
CA GLY A 95 14.56 0.49 17.66
C GLY A 95 14.00 1.19 16.42
N ILE A 96 13.62 2.48 16.52
CA ILE A 96 13.09 3.24 15.37
C ILE A 96 14.13 3.46 14.26
N ALA A 97 15.42 3.24 14.54
CA ALA A 97 16.50 3.46 13.58
C ALA A 97 16.41 2.53 12.36
N PHE A 98 15.60 1.47 12.38
CA PHE A 98 15.42 0.57 11.23
C PHE A 98 14.96 1.30 9.96
N VAL A 99 14.28 2.45 10.09
CA VAL A 99 13.79 3.25 8.94
C VAL A 99 14.91 3.74 8.00
N ILE A 100 16.17 3.73 8.47
CA ILE A 100 17.35 4.15 7.69
C ILE A 100 17.93 2.96 6.88
N PRO A 101 18.41 1.86 7.50
CA PRO A 101 18.94 0.72 6.73
C PRO A 101 17.85 0.01 5.91
N TYR A 102 16.58 0.11 6.31
CA TYR A 102 15.42 -0.40 5.58
C TYR A 102 14.66 0.72 4.85
N TRP A 103 15.38 1.66 4.23
CA TRP A 103 14.80 2.83 3.55
C TRP A 103 13.71 2.48 2.52
N TYR A 104 13.77 1.30 1.90
CA TYR A 104 12.77 0.83 0.95
C TYR A 104 11.40 0.58 1.61
N LEU A 105 11.37 0.17 2.88
CA LEU A 105 10.12 0.08 3.65
C LEU A 105 9.57 1.48 3.90
N THR A 106 10.44 2.39 4.35
CA THR A 106 10.12 3.81 4.54
C THR A 106 9.54 4.43 3.28
N PHE A 107 10.12 4.14 2.11
CA PHE A 107 9.61 4.59 0.83
C PHE A 107 8.15 4.19 0.63
N PHE A 108 7.75 2.95 0.92
CA PHE A 108 6.37 2.50 0.79
C PHE A 108 5.42 3.05 1.84
N TYR A 109 5.91 3.33 3.06
CA TYR A 109 5.09 4.00 4.08
C TYR A 109 4.62 5.38 3.62
N PHE A 110 5.39 6.07 2.78
CA PHE A 110 5.02 7.38 2.26
C PHE A 110 4.40 7.31 0.85
N SER A 111 4.93 6.48 -0.04
CA SER A 111 4.49 6.47 -1.44
C SER A 111 3.02 6.09 -1.58
N PHE A 112 2.49 5.18 -0.75
CA PHE A 112 1.07 4.81 -0.79
C PHE A 112 0.13 5.96 -0.40
N TRP A 113 0.56 6.87 0.48
CA TRP A 113 -0.22 8.08 0.83
C TRP A 113 -0.29 9.11 -0.30
N LEU A 114 0.64 9.06 -1.24
CA LEU A 114 0.59 9.89 -2.44
C LEU A 114 -0.13 9.13 -3.58
N GLN A 115 0.30 7.90 -3.83
CA GLN A 115 -0.12 7.10 -4.97
C GLN A 115 -1.60 6.74 -4.92
N PHE A 116 -2.11 6.22 -3.80
CA PHE A 116 -3.51 5.75 -3.77
C PHE A 116 -4.51 6.90 -3.87
N PRO A 117 -4.36 8.02 -3.14
CA PRO A 117 -5.26 9.16 -3.28
C PRO A 117 -5.26 9.77 -4.67
N LEU A 118 -4.11 9.83 -5.36
CA LEU A 118 -4.06 10.30 -6.75
C LEU A 118 -4.87 9.41 -7.68
N ILE A 119 -4.77 8.08 -7.53
CA ILE A 119 -5.54 7.12 -8.32
C ILE A 119 -7.03 7.23 -8.00
N GLY A 120 -7.40 7.28 -6.72
CA GLY A 120 -8.79 7.43 -6.29
C GLY A 120 -9.42 8.73 -6.78
N TRP A 121 -8.68 9.83 -6.75
CA TRP A 121 -9.11 11.11 -7.29
C TRP A 121 -9.33 11.06 -8.81
N TRP A 122 -8.43 10.41 -9.57
CA TRP A 122 -8.58 10.30 -11.01
C TRP A 122 -9.83 9.48 -11.38
N LEU A 123 -10.03 8.32 -10.74
CA LEU A 123 -11.22 7.49 -10.96
C LEU A 123 -12.53 8.22 -10.65
N GLU A 124 -12.56 8.98 -9.56
CA GLU A 124 -13.76 9.75 -9.19
C GLU A 124 -14.07 10.84 -10.22
N ARG A 125 -13.06 11.45 -10.86
CA ARG A 125 -13.28 12.41 -11.94
C ARG A 125 -13.78 11.75 -13.23
N GLU A 126 -13.27 10.57 -13.57
CA GLU A 126 -13.72 9.81 -14.73
C GLU A 126 -15.19 9.42 -14.60
N ASP A 127 -15.59 8.86 -13.45
CA ASP A 127 -16.99 8.47 -13.19
C ASP A 127 -17.94 9.66 -13.28
N ASN A 128 -17.56 10.80 -12.70
CA ASN A 128 -18.34 12.04 -12.78
C ASN A 128 -18.47 12.57 -14.22
N SER A 129 -17.39 12.48 -15.01
CA SER A 129 -17.42 12.92 -16.41
C SER A 129 -18.34 12.06 -17.28
N VAL A 130 -18.33 10.74 -17.06
CA VAL A 130 -19.21 9.79 -17.76
C VAL A 130 -20.67 10.00 -17.36
N ALA A 131 -20.95 10.25 -16.07
CA ALA A 131 -22.30 10.51 -15.60
C ALA A 131 -22.91 11.76 -16.26
N ILE A 132 -22.14 12.85 -16.40
CA ILE A 132 -22.57 14.07 -17.09
C ILE A 132 -22.90 13.79 -18.56
N ALA A 133 -21.99 13.10 -19.28
CA ALA A 133 -22.20 12.77 -20.69
C ALA A 133 -23.40 11.84 -20.94
N SER A 134 -23.78 11.00 -19.96
CA SER A 134 -24.95 10.12 -20.08
C SER A 134 -26.30 10.81 -19.77
N ALA A 135 -26.26 12.03 -19.23
CA ALA A 135 -27.45 12.81 -18.87
C ALA A 135 -27.87 13.83 -19.95
N GLU A 136 -27.04 14.01 -20.99
CA GLU A 136 -27.30 14.82 -22.19
C GLU A 136 -27.91 13.97 -23.32
#